data_AF-E3ZL72-F1
#
_entry.id   AF-E3ZL72-F1
#
_cell.length_a   1.000
_cell.length_b   1.000
_cell.length_c   1.000
_cell.angle_alpha   90.00
_cell.angle_beta   90.00
_cell.angle_gamma   90.00
#
_symmetry.space_group_name_H-M   'P 1'
#
loop_
_entity.id
_entity.type
_entity.pdbx_description
1 polymer ?
#
loop_
_entity_poly.entity_id
_entity_poly.type
_entity_poly.pdbx_seq_one_letter_code
_entity_poly.pdbx_strand_id
1 'polypeptide(L)'
;MEINAEQVYKLNFTMRLRNSPLENKKTLKWSFLIIFFFHVVQQVLLEVLSGDFGSPKITSSMLAIAIASYLLLSPKNLTVKYQAEQYLLTVFCLQGVIFTSAKFFYMSFFYTLQNEMTLDMRVLSFANAIFLTIWLLVFVFSCLYFRKRLIRGDFREDAETQKRRSDGGITLSRKILILILGLFVLLFVIRISGENLHYIILVILSLLGMLGALAGVTVFPEHLLTAYCKFKFKEFHVEVYGEIEEEGFQFEHCLTYRTQHTLESWYFPIEDLQKITIDNNIQQTGPIFFLIKKPFKKKKYYEFKYYVPINQKDELASDLFGYESIKVERALKTRDTEDVDLQYMQKRMKKYTKEMRWKINQNELFGFIINNSDEVGFDFYVPLVKK
;
A
#
# COMPACT_ATOMS: atom_id res chain seq x y z
N MET A 1 -25.46 24.25 19.53
CA MET A 1 -25.21 22.82 19.77
C MET A 1 -23.89 22.49 19.12
N GLU A 2 -22.81 22.61 19.88
CA GLU A 2 -21.43 22.39 19.41
C GLU A 2 -21.24 20.89 19.17
N ILE A 3 -21.11 20.51 17.91
CA ILE A 3 -20.80 19.13 17.53
C ILE A 3 -19.32 18.93 17.86
N ASN A 4 -19.08 18.30 19.00
CA ASN A 4 -17.76 17.99 19.51
C ASN A 4 -17.02 17.09 18.50
N ALA A 5 -15.94 17.61 17.91
CA ALA A 5 -15.18 16.95 16.84
C ALA A 5 -14.67 15.56 17.26
N GLU A 6 -14.57 15.28 18.55
CA GLU A 6 -14.21 13.95 19.09
C GLU A 6 -15.26 12.86 18.82
N GLN A 7 -16.55 13.20 18.69
CA GLN A 7 -17.58 12.21 18.36
C GLN A 7 -17.58 11.78 16.88
N VAL A 8 -16.84 12.51 16.02
CA VAL A 8 -16.64 12.13 14.61
C VAL A 8 -15.55 11.04 14.46
N TYR A 9 -14.80 10.74 15.54
CA TYR A 9 -13.63 9.86 15.49
C TYR A 9 -13.72 8.61 16.37
N LYS A 10 -14.90 7.99 16.48
CA LYS A 10 -14.94 6.51 16.55
C LYS A 10 -14.77 5.94 15.14
N LEU A 11 -13.63 6.25 14.54
CA LEU A 11 -13.14 5.67 13.29
C LEU A 11 -12.38 4.37 13.62
N ASN A 12 -12.97 3.53 14.47
CA ASN A 12 -12.49 2.17 14.62
C ASN A 12 -12.87 1.44 13.34
N PHE A 13 -11.88 1.20 12.49
CA PHE A 13 -11.89 0.15 11.48
C PHE A 13 -12.81 0.31 10.25
N THR A 14 -13.01 1.53 9.72
CA THR A 14 -13.72 1.69 8.42
C THR A 14 -13.19 2.84 7.53
N MET A 15 -11.88 3.04 7.47
CA MET A 15 -11.28 3.37 6.17
C MET A 15 -10.31 2.25 5.87
N ARG A 16 -10.85 1.05 5.56
CA ARG A 16 -10.08 -0.04 4.95
C ARG A 16 -9.20 0.62 3.90
N LEU A 17 -7.91 0.67 4.21
CA LEU A 17 -6.98 1.52 3.50
C LEU A 17 -7.11 1.19 2.03
N ARG A 18 -7.52 2.19 1.24
CA ARG A 18 -7.85 2.03 -0.18
C ARG A 18 -6.65 1.60 -1.04
N ASN A 19 -5.51 1.27 -0.43
CA ASN A 19 -4.38 0.55 -0.99
C ASN A 19 -3.39 0.21 0.15
N SER A 20 -2.95 -1.05 0.22
CA SER A 20 -1.79 -1.47 1.04
C SER A 20 -0.52 -0.69 0.64
N PRO A 21 0.52 -0.63 1.49
CA PRO A 21 1.81 -0.01 1.12
C PRO A 21 2.37 -0.56 -0.21
N LEU A 22 2.21 -1.87 -0.44
CA LEU A 22 2.56 -2.56 -1.69
C LEU A 22 1.72 -2.09 -2.89
N GLU A 23 0.41 -1.92 -2.72
CA GLU A 23 -0.45 -1.38 -3.77
C GLU A 23 -0.11 0.08 -4.07
N ASN A 24 0.15 0.92 -3.05
CA ASN A 24 0.59 2.30 -3.26
C ASN A 24 1.88 2.37 -4.08
N LYS A 25 2.84 1.47 -3.81
CA LYS A 25 4.08 1.34 -4.58
C LYS A 25 3.82 0.95 -6.04
N LYS A 26 2.91 -0.01 -6.27
CA LYS A 26 2.49 -0.42 -7.63
C LYS A 26 1.79 0.73 -8.36
N THR A 27 0.84 1.40 -7.71
CA THR A 27 0.13 2.55 -8.26
C THR A 27 1.07 3.70 -8.58
N LEU A 28 2.07 3.96 -7.74
CA LEU A 28 3.06 5.01 -7.96
C LEU A 28 3.87 4.74 -9.24
N LYS A 29 4.39 3.51 -9.42
CA LYS A 29 5.08 3.07 -10.64
C LYS A 29 4.23 3.30 -11.90
N TRP A 30 2.99 2.83 -11.87
CA TRP A 30 2.08 3.01 -13.00
C TRP A 30 1.73 4.48 -13.25
N SER A 31 1.57 5.28 -12.21
CA SER A 31 1.26 6.71 -12.33
C SER A 31 2.37 7.45 -13.04
N PHE A 32 3.64 7.19 -12.69
CA PHE A 32 4.79 7.79 -13.38
C PHE A 32 4.86 7.38 -14.85
N LEU A 33 4.65 6.10 -15.16
CA LEU A 33 4.67 5.59 -16.53
C LEU A 33 3.54 6.20 -17.38
N ILE A 34 2.35 6.36 -16.81
CA ILE A 34 1.20 6.98 -17.48
C ILE A 34 1.44 8.48 -17.71
N ILE A 35 1.96 9.21 -16.71
CA ILE A 35 2.33 10.63 -16.85
C ILE A 35 3.36 10.78 -17.97
N PHE A 36 4.40 9.94 -17.96
CA PHE A 36 5.43 9.93 -19.00
C PHE A 36 4.83 9.70 -20.40
N PHE A 37 3.99 8.67 -20.55
CA PHE A 37 3.34 8.35 -21.81
C PHE A 37 2.52 9.52 -22.35
N PHE A 38 1.62 10.09 -21.54
CA PHE A 38 0.80 11.21 -21.99
C PHE A 38 1.64 12.45 -22.31
N HIS A 39 2.74 12.67 -21.60
CA HIS A 39 3.63 13.80 -21.87
C HIS A 39 4.35 13.66 -23.22
N VAL A 40 4.89 12.47 -23.52
CA VAL A 40 5.52 12.19 -24.82
C VAL A 40 4.51 12.34 -25.97
N VAL A 41 3.30 11.78 -25.81
CA VAL A 41 2.25 11.88 -26.84
C VAL A 41 1.80 13.34 -27.02
N GLN A 42 1.66 14.11 -25.94
CA GLN A 42 1.36 15.54 -26.01
C GLN A 42 2.43 16.32 -26.78
N GLN A 43 3.70 15.98 -26.60
CA GLN A 43 4.79 16.62 -27.32
C GLN A 43 4.70 16.36 -28.82
N VAL A 44 4.46 15.11 -29.22
CA VAL A 44 4.25 14.75 -30.63
C VAL A 44 3.05 15.52 -31.22
N LEU A 45 1.95 15.65 -30.48
CA LEU A 45 0.80 16.46 -30.92
C LEU A 45 1.15 17.94 -31.10
N LEU A 46 1.95 18.51 -30.19
CA LEU A 46 2.39 19.91 -30.24
C LEU A 46 3.34 20.18 -31.42
N GLU A 47 4.20 19.23 -31.78
CA GLU A 47 5.12 19.33 -32.92
C GLU A 47 4.40 19.30 -34.27
N VAL A 48 3.18 18.73 -34.33
CA VAL A 48 2.35 18.71 -35.54
C VAL A 48 1.52 19.99 -35.70
N LEU A 49 1.27 20.73 -34.62
CA LEU A 49 0.58 22.02 -34.70
C LEU A 49 1.47 23.05 -35.40
N SER A 50 0.88 23.85 -36.29
CA SER A 50 1.58 24.85 -37.10
C SER A 50 2.06 26.05 -36.26
N GLY A 51 3.20 25.87 -35.58
CA GLY A 51 3.89 26.92 -34.82
C GLY A 51 5.12 26.36 -34.11
N ASP A 52 6.05 27.24 -33.73
CA ASP A 52 7.28 26.87 -33.02
C ASP A 52 6.98 26.57 -31.53
N PHE A 53 6.15 25.55 -31.30
CA PHE A 53 5.66 25.12 -29.98
C PHE A 53 6.68 24.25 -29.23
N GLY A 54 7.77 23.87 -29.90
CA GLY A 54 8.84 23.04 -29.37
C GLY A 54 9.74 23.82 -28.41
N SER A 55 9.36 23.94 -27.14
CA SER A 55 10.32 24.22 -26.07
C SER A 55 10.70 22.92 -25.35
N PRO A 56 11.71 22.17 -25.83
CA PRO A 56 12.14 20.91 -25.22
C PRO A 56 12.72 21.08 -23.80
N LYS A 57 13.01 22.30 -23.35
CA LYS A 57 13.71 22.57 -22.07
C LYS A 57 12.82 22.45 -20.83
N ILE A 58 11.54 22.83 -20.91
CA ILE A 58 10.60 22.77 -19.77
C ILE A 58 10.12 21.31 -19.55
N THR A 59 9.93 20.57 -20.64
CA THR A 59 9.60 19.13 -20.68
C THR A 59 10.71 18.27 -20.09
N SER A 60 11.96 18.52 -20.47
CA SER A 60 13.13 17.75 -19.99
C SER A 60 13.38 17.91 -18.49
N SER A 61 13.14 19.12 -17.96
CA SER A 61 13.34 19.42 -16.53
C SER A 61 12.22 18.83 -15.65
N MET A 62 10.95 18.88 -16.09
CA MET A 62 9.86 18.20 -15.40
C MET A 62 10.03 16.67 -15.42
N LEU A 63 10.52 16.12 -16.54
CA LEU A 63 10.84 14.71 -16.67
C LEU A 63 11.98 14.29 -15.73
N ALA A 64 13.05 15.08 -15.65
CA ALA A 64 14.17 14.81 -14.73
C ALA A 64 13.71 14.84 -13.26
N ILE A 65 12.83 15.78 -12.89
CA ILE A 65 12.26 15.85 -11.53
C ILE A 65 11.38 14.64 -11.25
N ALA A 66 10.55 14.20 -12.21
CA ALA A 66 9.71 13.02 -12.05
C ALA A 66 10.54 11.73 -11.90
N ILE A 67 11.60 11.58 -12.69
CA ILE A 67 12.52 10.42 -12.62
C ILE A 67 13.33 10.46 -11.32
N ALA A 68 13.86 11.62 -10.92
CA ALA A 68 14.56 11.77 -9.64
C ALA A 68 13.64 11.46 -8.45
N SER A 69 12.39 11.92 -8.49
CA SER A 69 11.38 11.62 -7.48
C SER A 69 11.06 10.12 -7.44
N TYR A 70 10.92 9.47 -8.61
CA TYR A 70 10.73 8.03 -8.71
C TYR A 70 11.90 7.25 -8.09
N LEU A 71 13.14 7.61 -8.41
CA LEU A 71 14.34 6.94 -7.91
C LEU A 71 14.54 7.15 -6.40
N LEU A 72 14.32 8.36 -5.89
CA LEU A 72 14.37 8.69 -4.46
C LEU A 72 13.33 7.91 -3.64
N LEU A 73 12.17 7.61 -4.24
CA LEU A 73 11.01 7.05 -3.54
C LEU A 73 10.79 5.56 -3.84
N SER A 74 11.59 4.96 -4.74
CA SER A 74 11.63 3.53 -5.06
C SER A 74 12.50 2.61 -4.16
N PRO A 75 13.18 3.01 -3.05
CA PRO A 75 13.92 2.05 -2.24
C PRO A 75 13.05 0.93 -1.67
N LYS A 76 13.61 -0.27 -1.59
CA LYS A 76 13.00 -1.46 -0.97
C LYS A 76 12.72 -1.29 0.55
N ASN A 77 13.33 -0.30 1.23
CA ASN A 77 13.42 -0.26 2.69
C ASN A 77 12.53 0.81 3.38
N LEU A 78 11.53 1.38 2.69
CA LEU A 78 10.70 2.48 3.21
C LEU A 78 9.35 2.03 3.80
N THR A 79 9.09 0.74 3.97
CA THR A 79 7.71 0.19 3.96
C THR A 79 6.82 0.56 5.15
N VAL A 80 7.37 0.86 6.33
CA VAL A 80 6.53 1.17 7.51
C VAL A 80 6.71 2.60 8.03
N LYS A 81 7.96 3.11 8.07
CA LYS A 81 8.24 4.41 8.69
C LYS A 81 7.69 5.61 7.91
N TYR A 82 7.48 5.49 6.60
CA TYR A 82 7.08 6.60 5.73
C TYR A 82 5.77 6.34 4.96
N GLN A 83 4.87 5.52 5.51
CA GLN A 83 3.61 5.16 4.85
C GLN A 83 2.70 6.36 4.58
N ALA A 84 2.72 7.38 5.43
CA ALA A 84 1.91 8.58 5.28
C ALA A 84 2.43 9.45 4.13
N GLU A 85 3.74 9.62 4.03
CA GLU A 85 4.43 10.35 2.97
C GLU A 85 4.26 9.63 1.62
N GLN A 86 4.41 8.30 1.60
CA GLN A 86 4.15 7.49 0.40
C GLN A 86 2.71 7.65 -0.08
N TYR A 87 1.73 7.58 0.83
CA TYR A 87 0.33 7.76 0.46
C TYR A 87 0.05 9.15 -0.07
N LEU A 88 0.57 10.20 0.58
CA LEU A 88 0.42 11.58 0.14
C LEU A 88 1.01 11.77 -1.26
N LEU A 89 2.20 11.23 -1.51
CA LEU A 89 2.82 11.23 -2.82
C LEU A 89 1.97 10.50 -3.86
N THR A 90 1.45 9.30 -3.54
CA THR A 90 0.56 8.56 -4.45
C THR A 90 -0.68 9.38 -4.81
N VAL A 91 -1.26 10.11 -3.85
CA VAL A 91 -2.38 11.01 -4.09
C VAL A 91 -1.99 12.13 -5.07
N PHE A 92 -0.84 12.78 -4.88
CA PHE A 92 -0.36 13.81 -5.81
C PHE A 92 -0.05 13.26 -7.21
N CYS A 93 0.59 12.09 -7.30
CA CYS A 93 0.84 11.43 -8.59
C CYS A 93 -0.45 11.05 -9.30
N LEU A 94 -1.47 10.56 -8.59
CA LEU A 94 -2.77 10.26 -9.18
C LEU A 94 -3.45 11.52 -9.71
N GLN A 95 -3.39 12.64 -8.98
CA GLN A 95 -3.88 13.93 -9.48
C GLN A 95 -3.07 14.43 -10.67
N GLY A 96 -1.75 14.18 -10.69
CA GLY A 96 -0.89 14.43 -11.84
C GLY A 96 -1.32 13.65 -13.08
N VAL A 97 -1.65 12.37 -12.93
CA VAL A 97 -2.22 11.53 -14.01
C VAL A 97 -3.53 12.15 -14.51
N ILE A 98 -4.46 12.47 -13.59
CA ILE A 98 -5.76 13.06 -13.93
C ILE A 98 -5.58 14.38 -14.70
N PHE A 99 -4.73 15.27 -14.20
CA PHE A 99 -4.45 16.56 -14.83
C PHE A 99 -3.83 16.39 -16.22
N THR A 100 -2.84 15.50 -16.35
CA THR A 100 -2.14 15.26 -17.62
C THR A 100 -3.06 14.62 -18.65
N SER A 101 -3.90 13.67 -18.24
CA SER A 101 -4.93 13.07 -19.11
C SER A 101 -6.00 14.08 -19.53
N ALA A 102 -6.50 14.90 -18.61
CA ALA A 102 -7.46 15.96 -18.93
C ALA A 102 -6.85 16.97 -19.92
N LYS A 103 -5.60 17.39 -19.68
CA LYS A 103 -4.85 18.26 -20.59
C LYS A 103 -4.65 17.62 -21.96
N PHE A 104 -4.38 16.31 -22.02
CA PHE A 104 -4.24 15.60 -23.29
C PHE A 104 -5.50 15.72 -24.13
N PHE A 105 -6.67 15.40 -23.57
CA PHE A 105 -7.94 15.53 -24.28
C PHE A 105 -8.27 16.99 -24.66
N TYR A 106 -7.94 17.94 -23.78
CA TYR A 106 -8.08 19.37 -24.07
C TYR A 106 -7.22 19.81 -25.26
N MET A 107 -5.98 19.33 -25.35
CA MET A 107 -5.09 19.64 -26.48
C MET A 107 -5.52 18.92 -27.76
N SER A 108 -6.00 17.68 -27.66
CA SER A 108 -6.56 16.95 -28.80
C SER A 108 -7.77 17.67 -29.42
N PHE A 109 -8.56 18.37 -28.61
CA PHE A 109 -9.62 19.25 -29.09
C PHE A 109 -9.10 20.44 -29.91
N PHE A 110 -8.03 21.10 -29.48
CA PHE A 110 -7.40 22.16 -30.29
C PHE A 110 -6.78 21.62 -31.59
N TYR A 111 -6.18 20.44 -31.53
CA TYR A 111 -5.66 19.76 -32.72
C TYR A 111 -6.76 19.54 -33.78
N THR A 112 -7.97 19.14 -33.38
CA THR A 112 -9.09 19.01 -34.32
C THR A 112 -9.56 20.34 -34.92
N LEU A 113 -9.29 21.46 -34.26
CA LEU A 113 -9.69 22.80 -34.71
C LEU A 113 -8.58 23.54 -35.48
N GLN A 114 -7.39 22.93 -35.64
CA GLN A 114 -6.23 23.59 -36.25
C GLN A 114 -6.47 24.09 -37.68
N ASN A 115 -7.39 23.44 -38.42
CA ASN A 115 -7.72 23.83 -39.80
C ASN A 115 -8.70 25.01 -39.87
N GLU A 116 -9.40 25.31 -38.77
CA GLU A 116 -10.43 26.36 -38.69
C GLU A 116 -9.93 27.61 -37.96
N MET A 117 -8.84 27.49 -37.18
CA MET A 117 -8.28 28.59 -36.41
C MET A 117 -6.76 28.61 -36.49
N THR A 118 -6.18 29.79 -36.70
CA THR A 118 -4.73 30.00 -36.56
C THR A 118 -4.35 29.90 -35.09
N LEU A 119 -3.70 28.81 -34.70
CA LEU A 119 -3.21 28.59 -33.35
C LEU A 119 -1.85 29.27 -33.19
N ASP A 120 -1.80 30.37 -32.44
CA ASP A 120 -0.55 31.04 -32.03
C ASP A 120 -0.21 30.71 -30.56
N MET A 121 1.05 30.86 -30.17
CA MET A 121 1.57 30.64 -28.81
C MET A 121 0.79 31.41 -27.73
N ARG A 122 0.30 32.62 -28.06
CA ARG A 122 -0.53 33.41 -27.13
C ARG A 122 -1.89 32.74 -26.88
N VAL A 123 -2.52 32.24 -27.94
CA VAL A 123 -3.82 31.55 -27.86
C VAL A 123 -3.66 30.29 -27.03
N LEU A 124 -2.59 29.52 -27.26
CA LEU A 124 -2.33 28.30 -26.53
C LEU A 124 -1.98 28.54 -25.05
N SER A 125 -1.19 29.57 -24.75
CA SER A 125 -0.86 29.96 -23.38
C SER A 125 -2.10 30.41 -22.61
N PHE A 126 -2.95 31.21 -23.25
CA PHE A 126 -4.23 31.66 -22.69
C PHE A 126 -5.20 30.48 -22.46
N ALA A 127 -5.30 29.56 -23.43
CA ALA A 127 -6.10 28.34 -23.30
C ALA A 127 -5.63 27.45 -22.15
N ASN A 128 -4.33 27.30 -21.94
CA ASN A 128 -3.78 26.55 -20.80
C ASN A 128 -4.07 27.26 -19.46
N ALA A 129 -4.02 28.59 -19.41
CA ALA A 129 -4.38 29.36 -18.22
C ALA A 129 -5.86 29.19 -17.86
N ILE A 130 -6.76 29.20 -18.85
CA ILE A 130 -8.18 28.91 -18.66
C ILE A 130 -8.38 27.49 -18.13
N PHE A 131 -7.72 26.49 -18.74
CA PHE A 131 -7.82 25.11 -18.29
C PHE A 131 -7.39 24.94 -16.83
N LEU A 132 -6.26 25.54 -16.43
CA LEU A 132 -5.79 25.51 -15.04
C LEU A 132 -6.80 26.19 -14.10
N THR A 133 -7.40 27.30 -14.53
CA THR A 133 -8.42 28.02 -13.75
C THR A 133 -9.66 27.16 -13.55
N ILE A 134 -10.15 26.50 -14.60
CA ILE A 134 -11.28 25.56 -14.52
C ILE A 134 -10.96 24.42 -13.56
N TRP A 135 -9.75 23.84 -13.66
CA TRP A 135 -9.32 22.75 -12.79
C TRP A 135 -9.33 23.18 -11.31
N LEU A 136 -8.80 24.36 -10.99
CA LEU A 136 -8.81 24.92 -9.63
C LEU A 136 -10.24 25.19 -9.13
N LEU A 137 -11.13 25.70 -9.99
CA LEU A 137 -12.54 25.92 -9.63
C LEU A 137 -13.26 24.59 -9.33
N VAL A 138 -13.05 23.56 -10.15
CA VAL A 138 -13.60 22.21 -9.91
C VAL A 138 -13.06 21.64 -8.60
N PHE A 139 -11.79 21.84 -8.30
CA PHE A 139 -11.19 21.42 -7.02
C PHE A 139 -11.84 22.14 -5.82
N VAL A 140 -11.97 23.47 -5.88
CA VAL A 140 -12.61 24.27 -4.82
C VAL A 140 -14.06 23.83 -4.61
N PHE A 141 -14.83 23.67 -5.69
CA PHE A 141 -16.20 23.18 -5.62
C PHE A 141 -16.26 21.77 -5.01
N SER A 142 -15.34 20.89 -5.39
CA SER A 142 -15.24 19.53 -4.85
C SER A 142 -14.94 19.55 -3.35
N CYS A 143 -14.09 20.46 -2.86
CA CYS A 143 -13.83 20.65 -1.43
C CYS A 143 -15.10 21.06 -0.67
N LEU A 144 -15.87 22.02 -1.21
CA LEU A 144 -17.13 22.47 -0.60
C LEU A 144 -18.18 21.34 -0.59
N TYR A 145 -18.31 20.62 -1.70
CA TYR A 145 -19.20 19.47 -1.83
C TYR A 145 -18.82 18.37 -0.84
N PHE A 146 -17.53 18.03 -0.75
CA PHE A 146 -17.01 17.04 0.18
C PHE A 146 -17.28 17.44 1.64
N ARG A 147 -17.04 18.70 2.01
CA ARG A 147 -17.36 19.22 3.36
C ARG A 147 -18.84 19.05 3.71
N LYS A 148 -19.74 19.34 2.76
CA LYS A 148 -21.19 19.16 2.96
C LYS A 148 -21.54 17.69 3.21
N ARG A 149 -20.93 16.76 2.47
CA ARG A 149 -21.11 15.31 2.68
C ARG A 149 -20.55 14.83 4.02
N LEU A 150 -19.42 15.38 4.45
CA LEU A 150 -18.82 15.08 5.74
C LEU A 150 -19.75 15.48 6.90
N ILE A 151 -20.31 16.69 6.85
CA ILE A 151 -21.24 17.20 7.86
C ILE A 151 -22.53 16.37 7.91
N ARG A 152 -23.01 15.89 6.76
CA ARG A 152 -24.19 15.01 6.66
C ARG A 152 -23.98 13.63 7.26
N GLY A 153 -22.74 13.21 7.51
CA GLY A 153 -22.42 11.89 8.04
C GLY A 153 -22.36 10.80 6.98
N ASP A 154 -22.22 11.14 5.69
CA ASP A 154 -22.09 10.16 4.58
C ASP A 154 -20.87 9.22 4.74
N PHE A 155 -19.96 9.52 5.65
CA PHE A 155 -18.72 8.78 5.91
C PHE A 155 -18.74 8.05 7.26
N ARG A 156 -19.89 7.98 7.95
CA ARG A 156 -20.06 7.18 9.17
C ARG A 156 -20.07 5.69 8.83
N GLU A 157 -19.60 4.85 9.75
CA GLU A 157 -19.48 3.39 9.60
C GLU A 157 -20.80 2.71 9.20
N ASP A 158 -21.92 3.21 9.71
CA ASP A 158 -23.27 2.72 9.46
C ASP A 158 -23.88 3.24 8.14
N ALA A 159 -23.24 4.19 7.47
CA ALA A 159 -23.76 4.80 6.25
C ALA A 159 -23.75 3.82 5.07
N GLU A 160 -24.82 3.82 4.27
CA GLU A 160 -24.97 2.95 3.09
C GLU A 160 -23.83 3.16 2.06
N THR A 161 -23.30 4.39 2.00
CA THR A 161 -22.14 4.80 1.20
C THR A 161 -20.85 4.11 1.62
N GLN A 162 -20.68 3.74 2.89
CA GLN A 162 -19.52 2.97 3.40
C GLN A 162 -19.64 1.50 3.01
N LYS A 163 -20.83 0.90 3.16
CA LYS A 163 -21.10 -0.50 2.77
C LYS A 163 -20.86 -0.75 1.28
N ARG A 164 -21.26 0.17 0.39
CA ARG A 164 -20.96 0.07 -1.05
C ARG A 164 -19.46 0.19 -1.38
N ARG A 165 -18.66 0.78 -0.49
CA ARG A 165 -17.21 0.98 -0.67
C ARG A 165 -16.38 -0.17 -0.10
N SER A 166 -16.83 -0.84 0.97
CA SER A 166 -16.14 -2.01 1.54
C SER A 166 -16.16 -3.21 0.60
N ASP A 167 -17.22 -3.35 -0.20
CA ASP A 167 -17.41 -4.44 -1.16
C ASP A 167 -16.83 -4.11 -2.54
N GLY A 168 -16.62 -2.82 -2.80
CA GLY A 168 -16.08 -2.28 -4.04
C GLY A 168 -14.58 -2.00 -3.95
N GLY A 169 -13.77 -3.06 -3.84
CA GLY A 169 -12.39 -2.95 -4.32
C GLY A 169 -12.41 -2.38 -5.74
N ILE A 170 -11.43 -1.54 -6.11
CA ILE A 170 -11.29 -1.00 -7.47
C ILE A 170 -10.89 -2.15 -8.41
N THR A 171 -11.79 -3.12 -8.57
CA THR A 171 -11.77 -4.05 -9.67
C THR A 171 -12.41 -3.31 -10.82
N LEU A 172 -11.63 -3.06 -11.86
CA LEU A 172 -12.13 -2.49 -13.09
C LEU A 172 -13.26 -3.41 -13.56
N SER A 173 -14.51 -3.03 -13.31
CA SER A 173 -15.64 -3.94 -13.56
C SER A 173 -15.59 -4.37 -15.03
N ARG A 174 -15.91 -5.64 -15.33
CA ARG A 174 -15.92 -6.14 -16.73
C ARG A 174 -16.68 -5.20 -17.68
N LYS A 175 -17.67 -4.46 -17.16
CA LYS A 175 -18.44 -3.44 -17.86
C LYS A 175 -17.58 -2.25 -18.36
N ILE A 176 -16.59 -1.80 -17.59
CA ILE A 176 -15.66 -0.73 -18.00
C ILE A 176 -14.72 -1.23 -19.10
N LEU A 177 -14.23 -2.47 -19.00
CA LEU A 177 -13.40 -3.09 -20.04
C LEU A 177 -14.16 -3.27 -21.36
N ILE A 178 -15.42 -3.70 -21.28
CA ILE A 178 -16.33 -3.79 -22.43
C ILE A 178 -16.61 -2.39 -23.02
N LEU A 179 -16.77 -1.36 -22.18
CA LEU A 179 -16.94 0.02 -22.63
C LEU A 179 -15.70 0.53 -23.38
N ILE A 180 -14.49 0.26 -22.86
CA ILE A 180 -13.22 0.64 -23.49
C ILE A 180 -13.05 -0.09 -24.83
N LEU A 181 -13.34 -1.39 -24.89
CA LEU A 181 -13.28 -2.18 -26.12
C LEU A 181 -14.30 -1.70 -27.16
N GLY A 182 -15.53 -1.39 -26.72
CA GLY A 182 -16.58 -0.83 -27.56
C GLY A 182 -16.20 0.54 -28.13
N LEU A 183 -15.54 1.39 -27.33
CA LEU A 183 -15.00 2.68 -27.77
C LEU A 183 -13.91 2.50 -28.85
N PHE A 184 -13.05 1.48 -28.70
CA PHE A 184 -12.00 1.15 -29.66
C PHE A 184 -12.57 0.65 -31.01
N VAL A 185 -13.55 -0.25 -30.96
CA VAL A 185 -14.23 -0.76 -32.17
C VAL A 185 -14.97 0.37 -32.87
N LEU A 186 -15.63 1.25 -32.12
CA LEU A 186 -16.30 2.43 -32.66
C LEU A 186 -15.30 3.35 -33.39
N LEU A 187 -14.17 3.69 -32.74
CA LEU A 187 -13.10 4.48 -33.37
C LEU A 187 -12.53 3.84 -34.64
N PHE A 188 -12.40 2.51 -34.67
CA PHE A 188 -11.92 1.76 -35.82
C PHE A 188 -12.90 1.77 -36.99
N VAL A 189 -14.19 1.55 -36.74
CA VAL A 189 -15.25 1.60 -37.76
C VAL A 189 -15.34 3.00 -38.37
N ILE A 190 -15.17 4.04 -37.54
CA ILE A 190 -15.21 5.45 -37.94
C ILE A 190 -14.02 5.84 -38.82
N ARG A 191 -12.82 5.30 -38.52
CA ARG A 191 -11.64 5.46 -39.39
C ARG A 191 -11.91 4.98 -40.82
N ILE A 192 -12.79 3.99 -40.97
CA ILE A 192 -13.17 3.40 -42.26
C ILE A 192 -14.31 4.20 -42.94
N SER A 193 -15.11 4.99 -42.21
CA SER A 193 -16.35 5.61 -42.75
C SER A 193 -16.18 7.00 -43.38
N GLY A 194 -14.97 7.57 -43.44
CA GLY A 194 -14.66 8.82 -44.17
C GLY A 194 -14.23 10.00 -43.29
N GLU A 195 -13.51 10.96 -43.90
CA GLU A 195 -12.71 11.99 -43.20
C GLU A 195 -13.53 12.94 -42.31
N ASN A 196 -14.72 13.39 -42.73
CA ASN A 196 -15.51 14.35 -41.95
C ASN A 196 -16.12 13.75 -40.67
N LEU A 197 -16.50 12.47 -40.70
CA LEU A 197 -17.05 11.78 -39.53
C LEU A 197 -15.98 11.57 -38.45
N HIS A 198 -14.72 11.37 -38.89
CA HIS A 198 -13.57 11.20 -38.01
C HIS A 198 -13.35 12.41 -37.09
N TYR A 199 -13.42 13.64 -37.62
CA TYR A 199 -13.22 14.86 -36.84
C TYR A 199 -14.31 15.07 -35.79
N ILE A 200 -15.59 14.89 -36.17
CA ILE A 200 -16.73 15.07 -35.25
C ILE A 200 -16.63 14.12 -34.06
N ILE A 201 -16.30 12.85 -34.31
CA ILE A 201 -16.13 11.86 -33.24
C ILE A 201 -14.92 12.18 -32.37
N LEU A 202 -13.80 12.64 -32.94
CA LEU A 202 -12.61 12.97 -32.16
C LEU A 202 -12.86 14.15 -31.22
N VAL A 203 -13.68 15.12 -31.65
CA VAL A 203 -14.18 16.21 -30.79
C VAL A 203 -15.04 15.68 -29.64
N ILE A 204 -16.04 14.82 -29.93
CA ILE A 204 -16.91 14.24 -28.89
C ILE A 204 -16.09 13.42 -27.89
N LEU A 205 -15.15 12.62 -28.36
CA LEU A 205 -14.28 11.78 -27.53
C LEU A 205 -13.35 12.63 -26.65
N SER A 206 -12.82 13.73 -27.20
CA SER A 206 -12.01 14.69 -26.45
C SER A 206 -12.82 15.37 -25.35
N LEU A 207 -14.07 15.77 -25.63
CA LEU A 207 -14.96 16.36 -24.62
C LEU A 207 -15.33 15.36 -23.52
N LEU A 208 -15.69 14.12 -23.88
CA LEU A 208 -16.00 13.06 -22.93
C LEU A 208 -14.77 12.66 -22.09
N GLY A 209 -13.61 12.57 -22.72
CA GLY A 209 -12.33 12.29 -22.04
C GLY A 209 -11.96 13.39 -21.05
N MET A 210 -12.17 14.66 -21.44
CA MET A 210 -11.95 15.81 -20.56
C MET A 210 -12.91 15.77 -19.35
N LEU A 211 -14.21 15.53 -19.57
CA LEU A 211 -15.21 15.43 -18.50
C LEU A 211 -14.90 14.26 -17.56
N GLY A 212 -14.56 13.09 -18.11
CA GLY A 212 -14.20 11.91 -17.33
C GLY A 212 -12.95 12.13 -16.48
N ALA A 213 -11.93 12.79 -17.04
CA ALA A 213 -10.73 13.14 -16.29
C ALA A 213 -11.03 14.19 -15.21
N LEU A 214 -11.80 15.24 -15.51
CA LEU A 214 -12.21 16.25 -14.53
C LEU A 214 -13.06 15.67 -13.38
N ALA A 215 -13.86 14.63 -13.64
CA ALA A 215 -14.56 13.91 -12.58
C ALA A 215 -13.59 13.29 -11.55
N GLY A 216 -12.37 12.93 -11.96
CA GLY A 216 -11.32 12.44 -11.06
C GLY A 216 -10.88 13.46 -10.00
N VAL A 217 -11.01 14.76 -10.28
CA VAL A 217 -10.70 15.85 -9.33
C VAL A 217 -11.65 15.83 -8.13
N THR A 218 -12.88 15.34 -8.31
CA THR A 218 -13.89 15.29 -7.24
C THR A 218 -13.50 14.37 -6.08
N VAL A 219 -12.62 13.40 -6.33
CA VAL A 219 -12.12 12.45 -5.32
C VAL A 219 -10.93 13.02 -4.56
N PHE A 220 -10.29 14.08 -5.07
CA PHE A 220 -9.07 14.64 -4.48
C PHE A 220 -9.23 15.12 -3.02
N PRO A 221 -10.30 15.87 -2.65
CA PRO A 221 -10.48 16.34 -1.28
C PRO A 221 -10.62 15.18 -0.28
N GLU A 222 -11.26 14.09 -0.69
CA GLU A 222 -11.40 12.87 0.11
C GLU A 222 -10.04 12.19 0.35
N HIS A 223 -9.20 12.12 -0.68
CA HIS A 223 -7.85 11.60 -0.57
C HIS A 223 -6.95 12.46 0.32
N LEU A 224 -7.07 13.79 0.25
CA LEU A 224 -6.35 14.72 1.13
C LEU A 224 -6.78 14.58 2.59
N LEU A 225 -8.08 14.42 2.87
CA LEU A 225 -8.55 14.18 4.22
C LEU A 225 -8.01 12.84 4.76
N THR A 226 -8.03 11.79 3.94
CA THR A 226 -7.47 10.49 4.32
C THR A 226 -5.97 10.62 4.64
N ALA A 227 -5.21 11.38 3.83
CA ALA A 227 -3.81 11.64 4.10
C ALA A 227 -3.62 12.41 5.42
N TYR A 228 -4.39 13.47 5.65
CA TYR A 228 -4.37 14.23 6.91
C TYR A 228 -4.63 13.32 8.13
N CYS A 229 -5.64 12.45 8.04
CA CYS A 229 -5.95 11.50 9.09
C CYS A 229 -4.78 10.54 9.36
N LYS A 230 -4.09 10.04 8.32
CA LYS A 230 -2.90 9.21 8.47
C LYS A 230 -1.74 9.92 9.19
N PHE A 231 -1.51 11.20 8.90
CA PHE A 231 -0.47 11.97 9.58
C PHE A 231 -0.83 12.28 11.04
N LYS A 232 -2.10 12.57 11.32
CA LYS A 232 -2.53 13.03 12.64
C LYS A 232 -2.79 11.88 13.63
N PHE A 233 -3.31 10.75 13.17
CA PHE A 233 -3.77 9.67 14.04
C PHE A 233 -2.91 8.41 13.84
N LYS A 234 -2.24 7.97 14.92
CA LYS A 234 -1.34 6.80 14.90
C LYS A 234 -2.06 5.48 14.56
N GLU A 235 -3.36 5.38 14.84
CA GLU A 235 -4.22 4.21 14.57
C GLU A 235 -4.42 3.92 13.07
N PHE A 236 -4.06 4.85 12.18
CA PHE A 236 -4.16 4.68 10.72
C PHE A 236 -2.87 4.16 10.07
N HIS A 237 -1.80 3.94 10.85
CA HIS A 237 -0.64 3.22 10.34
C HIS A 237 -1.06 1.77 10.11
N VAL A 238 -0.78 1.23 8.92
CA VAL A 238 -1.01 -0.19 8.66
C VAL A 238 -0.03 -0.91 9.56
N GLU A 239 -0.53 -1.41 10.67
CA GLU A 239 0.07 -2.47 11.42
C GLU A 239 0.08 -3.67 10.47
N VAL A 240 1.22 -3.91 9.78
CA VAL A 240 1.47 -5.06 8.87
C VAL A 240 1.61 -6.31 9.72
N TYR A 241 0.58 -6.60 10.48
CA TYR A 241 0.58 -7.66 11.46
C TYR A 241 -0.77 -8.36 11.32
N GLY A 242 -0.74 -9.67 11.25
CA GLY A 242 -1.94 -10.50 11.17
C GLY A 242 -2.93 -10.18 12.29
N GLU A 243 -4.18 -10.54 12.05
CA GLU A 243 -5.18 -10.59 13.12
C GLU A 243 -4.66 -11.46 14.26
N ILE A 244 -4.93 -11.04 15.49
CA ILE A 244 -4.53 -11.80 16.68
C ILE A 244 -5.59 -12.88 16.90
N GLU A 245 -5.19 -14.14 16.73
CA GLU A 245 -6.06 -15.32 16.85
C GLU A 245 -5.64 -16.21 18.04
N GLU A 246 -6.55 -17.06 18.51
CA GLU A 246 -6.23 -18.05 19.55
C GLU A 246 -5.86 -19.38 18.89
N GLU A 247 -4.59 -19.76 18.96
CA GLU A 247 -4.08 -21.01 18.39
C GLU A 247 -2.93 -21.55 19.26
N GLY A 248 -2.99 -22.83 19.60
CA GLY A 248 -1.93 -23.56 20.31
C GLY A 248 -1.02 -24.33 19.36
N PHE A 249 0.06 -24.90 19.87
CA PHE A 249 0.96 -25.76 19.09
C PHE A 249 1.53 -26.89 19.96
N GLN A 250 1.94 -27.98 19.30
CA GLN A 250 2.55 -29.13 19.95
C GLN A 250 3.61 -29.77 19.06
N PHE A 251 4.75 -30.09 19.64
CA PHE A 251 5.80 -30.90 19.02
C PHE A 251 6.26 -31.95 20.03
N GLU A 252 6.25 -33.22 19.61
CA GLU A 252 6.60 -34.35 20.48
C GLU A 252 8.12 -34.48 20.66
N HIS A 253 8.88 -34.16 19.62
CA HIS A 253 10.34 -34.22 19.63
C HIS A 253 10.92 -32.92 19.10
N CYS A 254 11.63 -32.19 19.97
CA CYS A 254 12.42 -31.03 19.59
C CYS A 254 13.87 -31.20 20.03
N LEU A 255 14.79 -30.99 19.09
CA LEU A 255 16.17 -30.65 19.42
C LEU A 255 16.19 -29.23 19.95
N THR A 256 16.86 -29.01 21.08
CA THR A 256 16.89 -27.70 21.76
C THR A 256 18.31 -27.18 21.92
N TYR A 257 18.47 -25.89 21.75
CA TYR A 257 19.74 -25.18 21.93
C TYR A 257 19.51 -23.93 22.76
N ARG A 258 20.29 -23.73 23.84
CA ARG A 258 20.14 -22.60 24.77
C ARG A 258 21.34 -21.67 24.65
N THR A 259 21.07 -20.38 24.56
CA THR A 259 22.11 -19.34 24.44
C THR A 259 21.59 -18.00 24.97
N GLN A 260 22.48 -17.01 25.07
CA GLN A 260 22.14 -15.65 25.47
C GLN A 260 22.55 -14.66 24.37
N HIS A 261 21.57 -13.91 23.87
CA HIS A 261 21.77 -12.95 22.79
C HIS A 261 21.06 -11.63 23.07
N THR A 262 21.41 -10.60 22.31
CA THR A 262 20.60 -9.37 22.24
C THR A 262 19.41 -9.59 21.31
N LEU A 263 18.37 -8.75 21.42
CA LEU A 263 17.23 -8.81 20.49
C LEU A 263 17.59 -8.42 19.05
N GLU A 264 18.77 -7.85 18.80
CA GLU A 264 19.26 -7.54 17.45
C GLU A 264 19.99 -8.73 16.83
N SER A 265 20.50 -9.65 17.66
CA SER A 265 21.37 -10.76 17.25
C SER A 265 20.69 -12.13 17.41
N TRP A 266 19.36 -12.16 17.41
CA TRP A 266 18.57 -13.37 17.69
C TRP A 266 18.58 -14.37 16.53
N TYR A 267 18.89 -13.93 15.32
CA TYR A 267 18.80 -14.75 14.12
C TYR A 267 20.04 -15.65 13.91
N PHE A 268 21.21 -15.30 14.46
CA PHE A 268 22.47 -16.02 14.22
C PHE A 268 22.39 -17.53 14.48
N PRO A 269 21.83 -18.01 15.62
CA PRO A 269 21.80 -19.44 15.88
C PRO A 269 20.90 -20.25 14.92
N ILE A 270 20.00 -19.60 14.18
CA ILE A 270 19.09 -20.30 13.26
C ILE A 270 19.84 -20.83 12.04
N GLU A 271 20.77 -20.06 11.47
CA GLU A 271 21.58 -20.50 10.33
C GLU A 271 22.46 -21.69 10.72
N ASP A 272 23.06 -21.63 11.90
CA ASP A 272 23.87 -22.73 12.45
C ASP A 272 23.02 -23.99 12.68
N LEU A 273 21.83 -23.85 13.25
CA LEU A 273 20.90 -24.97 13.46
C LEU A 273 20.45 -25.61 12.14
N GLN A 274 20.14 -24.80 11.12
CA GLN A 274 19.80 -25.31 9.79
C GLN A 274 20.96 -26.12 9.21
N LYS A 275 22.18 -25.58 9.28
CA LYS A 275 23.37 -26.29 8.82
C LYS A 275 23.57 -27.62 9.57
N ILE A 276 23.46 -27.61 10.89
CA ILE A 276 23.61 -28.83 11.71
C ILE A 276 22.58 -29.89 11.34
N THR A 277 21.32 -29.50 11.08
CA THR A 277 20.31 -30.48 10.64
C THR A 277 20.63 -31.11 9.30
N ILE A 278 21.19 -30.35 8.37
CA ILE A 278 21.58 -30.85 7.04
C ILE A 278 22.81 -31.77 7.18
N ASP A 279 23.85 -31.31 7.88
CA ASP A 279 25.11 -32.03 8.05
C ASP A 279 24.93 -33.37 8.78
N ASN A 280 23.96 -33.47 9.70
CA ASN A 280 23.65 -34.68 10.47
C ASN A 280 22.46 -35.47 9.93
N ASN A 281 21.93 -35.12 8.74
CA ASN A 281 20.78 -35.78 8.11
C ASN A 281 19.54 -35.89 9.01
N ILE A 282 19.30 -34.86 9.82
CA ILE A 282 18.18 -34.79 10.77
C ILE A 282 16.91 -34.39 10.00
N GLN A 283 15.89 -35.25 10.05
CA GLN A 283 14.61 -34.98 9.42
C GLN A 283 13.78 -34.01 10.25
N GLN A 284 13.65 -32.77 9.78
CA GLN A 284 12.80 -31.75 10.38
C GLN A 284 11.32 -32.03 10.10
N THR A 285 10.47 -31.94 11.12
CA THR A 285 9.01 -32.14 11.02
C THR A 285 8.21 -30.84 11.06
N GLY A 286 8.87 -29.71 11.22
CA GLY A 286 8.24 -28.40 11.32
C GLY A 286 9.25 -27.25 11.30
N PRO A 287 8.77 -26.00 11.31
CA PRO A 287 9.62 -24.82 11.30
C PRO A 287 10.48 -24.71 12.55
N ILE A 288 11.69 -24.14 12.40
CA ILE A 288 12.52 -23.74 13.53
C ILE A 288 11.83 -22.59 14.27
N PHE A 289 11.81 -22.67 15.60
CA PHE A 289 11.25 -21.61 16.43
C PHE A 289 12.11 -21.37 17.66
N PHE A 290 11.88 -20.25 18.34
CA PHE A 290 12.60 -19.89 19.55
C PHE A 290 11.67 -19.38 20.64
N LEU A 291 12.08 -19.56 21.87
CA LEU A 291 11.48 -19.00 23.07
C LEU A 291 12.42 -17.93 23.64
N ILE A 292 11.88 -16.74 23.85
CA ILE A 292 12.58 -15.66 24.56
C ILE A 292 12.08 -15.61 26.01
N LYS A 293 13.00 -15.74 26.96
CA LYS A 293 12.75 -15.44 28.38
C LYS A 293 13.49 -14.17 28.79
N LYS A 294 12.76 -13.20 29.35
CA LYS A 294 13.40 -12.00 29.93
C LYS A 294 14.16 -12.41 31.20
N PRO A 295 15.43 -12.01 31.38
CA PRO A 295 16.10 -12.22 32.66
C PRO A 295 15.50 -11.30 33.72
N PHE A 296 15.39 -11.84 34.93
CA PHE A 296 15.17 -11.05 36.14
C PHE A 296 16.38 -10.11 36.34
N LYS A 297 16.12 -8.80 36.31
CA LYS A 297 17.02 -7.67 36.63
C LYS A 297 18.06 -7.26 35.55
N LYS A 298 17.78 -6.13 34.90
CA LYS A 298 18.72 -5.15 34.30
C LYS A 298 19.92 -5.69 33.48
N LYS A 299 19.72 -6.44 32.40
CA LYS A 299 20.75 -6.63 31.36
C LYS A 299 20.17 -6.57 29.93
N LYS A 300 21.01 -6.13 28.99
CA LYS A 300 20.77 -6.01 27.52
C LYS A 300 20.58 -7.36 26.81
N TYR A 301 20.84 -8.46 27.50
CA TYR A 301 20.83 -9.83 26.97
C TYR A 301 19.57 -10.56 27.40
N TYR A 302 19.08 -11.44 26.53
CA TYR A 302 17.89 -12.26 26.70
C TYR A 302 18.31 -13.73 26.63
N GLU A 303 17.63 -14.57 27.42
CA GLU A 303 17.81 -16.01 27.29
C GLU A 303 16.96 -16.48 26.11
N PHE A 304 17.64 -17.07 25.13
CA PHE A 304 17.01 -17.69 23.98
C PHE A 304 17.13 -19.20 24.09
N LYS A 305 16.03 -19.86 23.78
CA LYS A 305 16.01 -21.31 23.59
C LYS A 305 15.40 -21.61 22.25
N TYR A 306 16.20 -22.17 21.36
CA TYR A 306 15.80 -22.56 20.02
C TYR A 306 15.32 -24.00 20.02
N TYR A 307 14.38 -24.28 19.13
CA TYR A 307 13.73 -25.56 18.98
C TYR A 307 13.73 -25.92 17.49
N VAL A 308 14.18 -27.12 17.19
CA VAL A 308 14.06 -27.73 15.88
C VAL A 308 13.15 -28.95 16.03
N PRO A 309 11.92 -28.92 15.50
CA PRO A 309 11.06 -30.10 15.45
C PRO A 309 11.70 -31.21 14.61
N ILE A 310 11.78 -32.41 15.16
CA ILE A 310 12.39 -33.58 14.51
C ILE A 310 11.44 -34.77 14.57
N ASN A 311 11.64 -35.75 13.69
CA ASN A 311 10.78 -36.94 13.63
C ASN A 311 11.01 -37.89 14.82
N GLN A 312 12.28 -38.05 15.24
CA GLN A 312 12.66 -38.96 16.31
C GLN A 312 13.90 -38.43 17.03
N LYS A 313 14.21 -38.99 18.21
CA LYS A 313 15.43 -38.66 18.93
C LYS A 313 16.63 -39.31 18.22
N ASP A 314 17.35 -38.53 17.43
CA ASP A 314 18.64 -38.94 16.88
C ASP A 314 19.74 -38.72 17.93
N GLU A 315 20.76 -39.58 18.01
CA GLU A 315 21.90 -39.39 18.91
C GLU A 315 22.87 -38.35 18.32
N LEU A 316 22.72 -37.08 18.69
CA LEU A 316 23.72 -36.06 18.39
C LEU A 316 24.90 -36.19 19.37
N ALA A 317 26.12 -36.18 18.84
CA ALA A 317 27.36 -36.40 19.59
C ALA A 317 27.82 -35.21 20.49
N SER A 318 26.97 -34.19 20.70
CA SER A 318 27.36 -32.95 21.39
C SER A 318 26.48 -32.66 22.60
N ASP A 319 27.13 -32.47 23.76
CA ASP A 319 26.51 -32.07 25.03
C ASP A 319 25.82 -30.68 24.98
N LEU A 320 25.98 -29.93 23.88
CA LEU A 320 25.40 -28.61 23.69
C LEU A 320 23.90 -28.65 23.36
N PHE A 321 23.38 -29.79 22.90
CA PHE A 321 21.98 -29.93 22.50
C PHE A 321 21.18 -30.73 23.51
N GLY A 322 20.00 -30.23 23.85
CA GLY A 322 19.02 -30.93 24.68
C GLY A 322 17.89 -31.50 23.84
N TYR A 323 17.10 -32.41 24.42
CA TYR A 323 15.88 -32.93 23.79
C TYR A 323 14.68 -32.68 24.71
N GLU A 324 13.63 -32.10 24.15
CA GLU A 324 12.41 -31.79 24.90
C GLU A 324 11.16 -31.97 24.03
N SER A 325 10.05 -32.33 24.66
CA SER A 325 8.71 -32.20 24.08
C SER A 325 8.09 -30.88 24.53
N ILE A 326 7.27 -30.27 23.68
CA ILE A 326 6.60 -29.01 24.00
C ILE A 326 5.15 -29.02 23.54
N LYS A 327 4.27 -28.60 24.45
CA LYS A 327 2.83 -28.44 24.19
C LYS A 327 2.35 -27.14 24.80
N VAL A 328 1.80 -26.28 23.97
CA VAL A 328 1.11 -25.05 24.37
C VAL A 328 -0.33 -25.17 23.91
N GLU A 329 -1.23 -25.53 24.85
CA GLU A 329 -2.65 -25.78 24.55
C GLU A 329 -3.38 -24.56 24.00
N ARG A 330 -3.08 -23.38 24.56
CA ARG A 330 -3.73 -22.12 24.21
C ARG A 330 -2.70 -21.01 24.16
N ALA A 331 -2.58 -20.34 23.03
CA ALA A 331 -1.76 -19.16 22.87
C ALA A 331 -2.47 -18.13 21.99
N LEU A 332 -2.09 -16.87 22.15
CA LEU A 332 -2.40 -15.85 21.16
C LEU A 332 -1.33 -15.86 20.09
N LYS A 333 -1.76 -15.94 18.84
CA LYS A 333 -0.91 -15.96 17.65
C LYS A 333 -1.08 -14.67 16.86
N THR A 334 0.01 -14.15 16.32
CA THR A 334 0.00 -13.08 15.31
C THR A 334 1.08 -13.37 14.29
N ARG A 335 0.82 -13.07 13.02
CA ARG A 335 1.81 -13.18 11.94
C ARG A 335 2.45 -11.83 11.64
N ASP A 336 3.73 -11.86 11.31
CA ASP A 336 4.49 -10.75 10.73
C ASP A 336 5.11 -11.24 9.41
N THR A 337 5.09 -10.41 8.38
CA THR A 337 5.59 -10.73 7.04
C THR A 337 6.73 -9.81 6.60
N GLU A 338 7.21 -8.92 7.48
CA GLU A 338 8.33 -7.99 7.21
C GLU A 338 9.42 -8.04 8.33
N ASP A 339 10.40 -7.12 8.29
CA ASP A 339 11.53 -7.01 9.22
C ASP A 339 11.09 -7.14 10.70
N VAL A 340 11.45 -8.26 11.33
CA VAL A 340 11.03 -8.63 12.69
C VAL A 340 11.58 -7.66 13.74
N ASP A 341 10.69 -6.89 14.37
CA ASP A 341 10.96 -6.18 15.62
C ASP A 341 10.35 -6.93 16.82
N LEU A 342 11.19 -7.75 17.47
CA LEU A 342 10.82 -8.52 18.66
C LEU A 342 10.36 -7.64 19.84
N GLN A 343 10.91 -6.43 20.00
CA GLN A 343 10.49 -5.53 21.09
C GLN A 343 9.08 -5.00 20.84
N TYR A 344 8.82 -4.59 19.61
CA TYR A 344 7.51 -4.12 19.21
C TYR A 344 6.47 -5.25 19.33
N MET A 345 6.78 -6.47 18.86
CA MET A 345 5.89 -7.64 19.01
C MET A 345 5.54 -7.95 20.46
N GLN A 346 6.52 -7.95 21.37
CA GLN A 346 6.26 -8.10 22.81
C GLN A 346 5.32 -7.02 23.35
N LYS A 347 5.47 -5.77 22.88
CA LYS A 347 4.65 -4.65 23.33
C LYS A 347 3.22 -4.72 22.78
N ARG A 348 3.05 -5.07 21.50
CA ARG A 348 1.75 -5.27 20.82
C ARG A 348 0.93 -6.34 21.54
N MET A 349 1.50 -7.54 21.72
CA MET A 349 0.81 -8.64 22.38
C MET A 349 0.44 -8.31 23.84
N LYS A 350 1.31 -7.58 24.57
CA LYS A 350 1.02 -7.09 25.92
C LYS A 350 -0.10 -6.05 25.97
N LYS A 351 -0.22 -5.20 24.95
CA LYS A 351 -1.30 -4.20 24.85
C LYS A 351 -2.64 -4.90 24.60
N TYR A 352 -2.69 -5.77 23.60
CA TYR A 352 -3.90 -6.51 23.24
C TYR A 352 -4.43 -7.37 24.40
N THR A 353 -3.56 -8.08 25.09
CA THR A 353 -3.94 -8.92 26.24
C THR A 353 -4.48 -8.12 27.43
N LYS A 354 -3.98 -6.89 27.65
CA LYS A 354 -4.54 -5.98 28.66
C LYS A 354 -5.93 -5.49 28.27
N GLU A 355 -6.12 -5.12 27.02
CA GLU A 355 -7.41 -4.63 26.50
C GLU A 355 -8.49 -5.71 26.58
N MET A 356 -8.15 -6.94 26.18
CA MET A 356 -9.05 -8.10 26.22
C MET A 356 -9.17 -8.74 27.61
N ARG A 357 -8.35 -8.31 28.60
CA ARG A 357 -8.27 -8.87 29.96
C ARG A 357 -7.86 -10.35 30.01
N TRP A 358 -6.95 -10.76 29.14
CA TRP A 358 -6.42 -12.13 29.10
C TRP A 358 -5.22 -12.26 30.04
N LYS A 359 -5.16 -13.39 30.78
CA LYS A 359 -3.99 -13.73 31.60
C LYS A 359 -2.96 -14.44 30.72
N ILE A 360 -1.75 -13.90 30.64
CA ILE A 360 -0.65 -14.44 29.84
C ILE A 360 0.62 -14.59 30.66
N ASN A 361 1.54 -15.47 30.20
CA ASN A 361 2.89 -15.46 30.72
C ASN A 361 3.67 -14.28 30.13
N GLN A 362 3.78 -13.18 30.88
CA GLN A 362 4.35 -11.91 30.38
C GLN A 362 5.85 -11.99 30.02
N ASN A 363 6.52 -13.08 30.38
CA ASN A 363 7.95 -13.26 30.22
C ASN A 363 8.32 -14.24 29.11
N GLU A 364 7.33 -14.81 28.42
CA GLU A 364 7.54 -15.80 27.36
C GLU A 364 6.94 -15.29 26.04
N LEU A 365 7.74 -15.35 24.98
CA LEU A 365 7.31 -15.13 23.61
C LEU A 365 7.96 -16.21 22.76
N PHE A 366 7.13 -16.95 22.01
CA PHE A 366 7.60 -17.87 20.98
C PHE A 366 7.59 -17.16 19.63
N GLY A 367 8.64 -17.34 18.83
CA GLY A 367 8.73 -16.87 17.46
C GLY A 367 9.05 -18.03 16.52
N PHE A 368 8.20 -18.26 15.54
CA PHE A 368 8.29 -19.31 14.53
C PHE A 368 8.74 -18.72 13.21
N ILE A 369 9.64 -19.39 12.52
CA ILE A 369 10.20 -18.94 11.24
C ILE A 369 9.59 -19.77 10.13
N ILE A 370 8.79 -19.14 9.29
CA ILE A 370 8.07 -19.78 8.19
C ILE A 370 8.76 -19.40 6.89
N ASN A 371 9.54 -20.34 6.35
CA ASN A 371 10.15 -20.17 5.04
C ASN A 371 9.17 -20.65 3.97
N ASN A 372 8.52 -19.72 3.28
CA ASN A 372 7.81 -20.01 2.03
C ASN A 372 8.76 -19.77 0.85
N SER A 373 8.49 -20.38 -0.30
CA SER A 373 9.37 -20.40 -1.49
C SER A 373 9.85 -19.02 -1.97
N ASP A 374 9.11 -17.95 -1.67
CA ASP A 374 9.42 -16.59 -2.10
C ASP A 374 9.52 -15.56 -0.95
N GLU A 375 9.13 -15.92 0.29
CA GLU A 375 9.02 -14.98 1.43
C GLU A 375 9.26 -15.68 2.78
N VAL A 376 9.91 -14.96 3.72
CA VAL A 376 10.08 -15.40 5.11
C VAL A 376 9.01 -14.73 5.97
N GLY A 377 8.12 -15.52 6.56
CA GLY A 377 7.11 -15.07 7.53
C GLY A 377 7.48 -15.46 8.96
N PHE A 378 6.90 -14.76 9.93
CA PHE A 378 7.12 -15.01 11.35
C PHE A 378 5.80 -15.12 12.10
N ASP A 379 5.59 -16.24 12.80
CA ASP A 379 4.45 -16.38 13.70
C ASP A 379 4.89 -16.22 15.15
N PHE A 380 4.24 -15.30 15.87
CA PHE A 380 4.50 -15.04 17.27
C PHE A 380 3.41 -15.59 18.16
N TYR A 381 3.78 -16.39 19.16
CA TYR A 381 2.84 -16.99 20.11
C TYR A 381 3.12 -16.51 21.53
N VAL A 382 2.06 -16.11 22.23
CA VAL A 382 2.09 -15.79 23.66
C VAL A 382 1.16 -16.77 24.41
N PRO A 383 1.71 -17.65 25.26
CA PRO A 383 0.91 -18.62 26.00
C PRO A 383 -0.11 -17.97 26.94
N LEU A 384 -1.31 -18.54 26.94
CA LEU A 384 -2.37 -18.17 27.86
C LEU A 384 -2.30 -19.00 29.13
N VAL A 385 -2.48 -18.33 30.27
CA VAL A 385 -2.57 -19.02 31.56
C VAL A 385 -4.01 -19.50 31.73
N LYS A 386 -4.20 -20.79 32.10
CA LYS A 386 -5.53 -21.31 32.48
C LYS A 386 -6.15 -20.37 33.53
N LYS A 387 -7.44 -20.07 33.34
CA LYS A 387 -8.14 -18.99 34.05
C LYS A 387 -8.10 -19.15 35.56
#